data_AF-A0A4Z1NPK4-F1
#
_entry.id   AF-A0A4Z1NPK4-F1
#
_cell.length_a   1.000
_cell.length_b   1.000
_cell.length_c   1.000
_cell.angle_alpha   90.00
_cell.angle_beta   90.00
_cell.angle_gamma   90.00
#
_symmetry.space_group_name_H-M   'P 1'
#
loop_
_entity.id
_entity.type
_entity.pdbx_description
1 polymer ?
#
loop_
_entity_poly.entity_id
_entity_poly.type
_entity_poly.pdbx_seq_one_letter_code
_entity_poly.pdbx_strand_id
1 'polypeptide(L)'
;MKIACLQFAPQLGKVQANMEKANKILEETNDLRPTADGRPLWLVLPEMAFSEPSCAGPSTQWAVNIARHYSIFVTVGYPEVAKPADSADPTSKSVNYNSTVTVSPQGVVIGSYRKRFLYYTDETWAHEGDGKTASGFFAGPLGPLGDVSMGICMDINPHKFLASWSAYEFANHVIDSGTPLVVLSMAWLTRLTTQELAELPLRPDEETFAYWMQRFQPLIEGKKGPIAVVCANRCGIEGNACYAGTSSVFVVDKGNVNIYDVMGKLEEKCMVVDLMRAPKYALQRSTCPGVAWPSDPNATVPEYGADFVLSRYPPIAFYAFIKVPASIPSAVHPVAHIAKPSRVREIEALVCDS
;
A
#
# COMPACT_ATOMS: atom_id res chain seq x y z
N MET A 1 -15.39 7.41 -6.60
CA MET A 1 -15.04 6.31 -7.53
C MET A 1 -15.01 5.00 -6.76
N LYS A 2 -15.09 3.86 -7.46
CA LYS A 2 -14.74 2.56 -6.89
C LYS A 2 -13.27 2.23 -7.18
N ILE A 3 -12.61 1.58 -6.25
CA ILE A 3 -11.24 1.11 -6.38
C ILE A 3 -11.24 -0.39 -6.12
N ALA A 4 -10.59 -1.14 -7.00
CA ALA A 4 -10.36 -2.56 -6.85
C ALA A 4 -8.86 -2.84 -6.78
N CYS A 5 -8.42 -3.65 -5.81
CA CYS A 5 -7.03 -4.12 -5.71
C CYS A 5 -7.01 -5.63 -5.89
N LEU A 6 -6.33 -6.13 -6.92
CA LEU A 6 -6.08 -7.55 -7.05
C LEU A 6 -4.82 -7.90 -6.26
N GLN A 7 -4.99 -8.67 -5.19
CA GLN A 7 -3.88 -9.29 -4.48
C GLN A 7 -3.83 -10.76 -4.82
N PHE A 8 -2.69 -11.23 -5.30
CA PHE A 8 -2.46 -12.63 -5.59
C PHE A 8 -0.97 -12.95 -5.54
N ALA A 9 -0.64 -14.25 -5.61
CA ALA A 9 0.71 -14.76 -5.61
C ALA A 9 1.09 -15.26 -7.02
N PRO A 10 1.58 -14.37 -7.91
CA PRO A 10 2.12 -14.79 -9.19
C PRO A 10 3.44 -15.55 -9.02
N GLN A 11 3.78 -16.37 -10.00
CA GLN A 11 5.04 -17.11 -10.07
C GLN A 11 5.87 -16.65 -11.28
N LEU A 12 7.16 -16.40 -11.08
CA LEU A 12 8.05 -15.97 -12.17
C LEU A 12 8.08 -16.96 -13.34
N GLY A 13 7.99 -16.43 -14.56
CA GLY A 13 8.00 -17.21 -15.79
C GLY A 13 6.70 -17.99 -16.07
N LYS A 14 5.70 -17.94 -15.18
CA LYS A 14 4.40 -18.62 -15.34
C LYS A 14 3.30 -17.67 -15.85
N VAL A 15 3.63 -16.86 -16.85
CA VAL A 15 2.78 -15.77 -17.38
C VAL A 15 1.32 -16.18 -17.58
N GLN A 16 1.08 -17.23 -18.36
CA GLN A 16 -0.27 -17.69 -18.68
C GLN A 16 -1.03 -18.18 -17.44
N ALA A 17 -0.38 -18.97 -16.58
CA ALA A 17 -1.00 -19.45 -15.35
C ALA A 17 -1.30 -18.32 -14.36
N ASN A 18 -0.45 -17.29 -14.30
CA ASN A 18 -0.70 -16.09 -13.49
C ASN A 18 -1.92 -15.31 -14.00
N MET A 19 -2.08 -15.19 -15.33
CA MET A 19 -3.25 -14.56 -15.94
C MET A 19 -4.54 -15.34 -15.71
N GLU A 20 -4.50 -16.67 -15.86
CA GLU A 20 -5.65 -17.54 -15.57
C GLU A 20 -6.07 -17.44 -14.10
N LYS A 21 -5.09 -17.41 -13.20
CA LYS A 21 -5.34 -17.21 -11.76
C LYS A 21 -5.99 -15.85 -11.49
N ALA A 22 -5.46 -14.77 -12.09
CA ALA A 22 -6.05 -13.45 -11.98
C ALA A 22 -7.49 -13.42 -12.52
N ASN A 23 -7.73 -14.00 -13.71
CA ASN A 23 -9.07 -14.08 -14.31
C ASN A 23 -10.06 -14.77 -13.39
N LYS A 24 -9.69 -15.93 -12.84
CA LYS A 24 -10.55 -16.67 -11.91
C LYS A 24 -10.94 -15.83 -10.69
N ILE A 25 -9.99 -15.13 -10.09
CA ILE A 25 -10.27 -14.24 -8.95
C ILE A 25 -11.23 -13.12 -9.38
N LEU A 26 -11.04 -12.51 -10.55
CA LEU A 26 -11.91 -11.44 -11.04
C LEU A 26 -13.34 -11.93 -11.38
N GLU A 27 -13.47 -13.14 -11.93
CA GLU A 27 -14.77 -13.78 -12.20
C GLU A 27 -15.56 -14.04 -10.92
N GLU A 28 -14.87 -14.44 -9.84
CA GLU A 28 -15.45 -14.65 -8.51
C GLU A 28 -15.71 -13.33 -7.74
N THR A 29 -15.24 -12.19 -8.28
CA THR A 29 -15.36 -10.89 -7.61
C THR A 29 -16.70 -10.24 -7.86
N ASN A 30 -17.47 -10.10 -6.78
CA ASN A 30 -18.73 -9.38 -6.82
C ASN A 30 -18.52 -7.88 -7.07
N ASP A 31 -19.41 -7.29 -7.87
CA ASP A 31 -19.51 -5.84 -8.08
C ASP A 31 -18.28 -5.19 -8.75
N LEU A 32 -17.52 -5.97 -9.52
CA LEU A 32 -16.44 -5.50 -10.41
C LEU A 32 -17.01 -4.84 -11.67
N ARG A 33 -17.70 -3.71 -11.48
CA ARG A 33 -18.32 -2.90 -12.53
C ARG A 33 -18.38 -1.43 -12.11
N PRO A 34 -18.49 -0.49 -13.06
CA PRO A 34 -18.80 0.90 -12.75
C PRO A 34 -20.06 1.04 -11.90
N THR A 35 -20.17 2.15 -11.18
CA THR A 35 -21.38 2.45 -10.41
C THR A 35 -22.54 2.84 -11.33
N ALA A 36 -23.77 2.61 -10.89
CA ALA A 36 -24.97 2.96 -11.67
C ALA A 36 -25.09 4.48 -11.95
N ASP A 37 -24.46 5.32 -11.12
CA ASP A 37 -24.37 6.77 -11.28
C ASP A 37 -23.21 7.22 -12.20
N GLY A 38 -22.54 6.29 -12.88
CA GLY A 38 -21.51 6.58 -13.87
C GLY A 38 -20.11 6.87 -13.33
N ARG A 39 -19.88 6.79 -12.01
CA ARG A 39 -18.53 6.93 -11.45
C ARG A 39 -17.64 5.74 -11.87
N PRO A 40 -16.35 5.98 -12.17
CA PRO A 40 -15.47 4.93 -12.65
C PRO A 40 -15.15 3.90 -11.55
N LEU A 41 -14.83 2.67 -11.99
CA LEU A 41 -14.10 1.68 -11.20
C LEU A 41 -12.69 1.56 -11.75
N TRP A 42 -11.69 1.57 -10.85
CA TRP A 42 -10.29 1.36 -11.21
C TRP A 42 -9.75 0.10 -10.55
N LEU A 43 -9.39 -0.91 -11.35
CA LEU A 43 -8.68 -2.11 -10.93
C LEU A 43 -7.16 -1.87 -10.99
N VAL A 44 -6.49 -2.07 -9.86
CA VAL A 44 -5.04 -1.91 -9.71
C VAL A 44 -4.43 -3.28 -9.37
N LEU A 45 -3.46 -3.69 -10.17
CA LEU A 45 -2.71 -4.92 -9.97
C LEU A 45 -1.34 -4.64 -9.32
N PRO A 46 -0.70 -5.68 -8.76
CA PRO A 46 0.63 -5.58 -8.18
C PRO A 46 1.71 -5.23 -9.22
N GLU A 47 2.89 -4.89 -8.70
CA GLU A 47 4.11 -4.79 -9.48
C GLU A 47 4.44 -6.14 -10.13
N MET A 48 4.85 -6.12 -11.40
CA MET A 48 5.28 -7.32 -12.14
C MET A 48 4.24 -8.47 -12.12
N ALA A 49 2.95 -8.13 -12.20
CA ALA A 49 1.82 -9.02 -11.89
C ALA A 49 1.86 -10.36 -12.65
N PHE A 50 2.31 -10.39 -13.90
CA PHE A 50 2.37 -11.64 -14.68
C PHE A 50 3.77 -12.17 -14.92
N SER A 51 4.81 -11.43 -14.49
CA SER A 51 6.22 -11.85 -14.52
C SER A 51 6.68 -12.39 -15.89
N GLU A 52 6.51 -11.58 -16.93
CA GLU A 52 6.89 -11.90 -18.32
C GLU A 52 8.39 -11.66 -18.61
N PRO A 53 9.04 -12.47 -19.46
CA PRO A 53 10.48 -12.31 -19.74
C PRO A 53 10.83 -11.29 -20.84
N SER A 54 9.87 -10.67 -21.56
CA SER A 54 10.13 -9.56 -22.49
C SER A 54 8.86 -8.80 -22.93
N CYS A 55 9.04 -7.61 -23.55
CA CYS A 55 8.24 -6.43 -23.22
C CYS A 55 7.48 -5.72 -24.38
N ALA A 56 6.66 -6.45 -25.13
CA ALA A 56 5.59 -5.89 -25.97
C ALA A 56 4.25 -6.58 -25.64
N GLY A 57 4.06 -6.81 -24.34
CA GLY A 57 3.77 -8.15 -23.86
C GLY A 57 2.32 -8.44 -23.46
N PRO A 58 2.02 -9.73 -23.26
CA PRO A 58 0.76 -10.25 -22.75
C PRO A 58 0.08 -9.39 -21.67
N SER A 59 0.83 -8.76 -20.76
CA SER A 59 0.26 -7.95 -19.66
C SER A 59 -0.64 -6.81 -20.15
N THR A 60 -0.20 -6.06 -21.17
CA THR A 60 -0.98 -4.94 -21.73
C THR A 60 -2.21 -5.46 -22.46
N GLN A 61 -2.08 -6.56 -23.22
CA GLN A 61 -3.20 -7.16 -23.92
C GLN A 61 -4.25 -7.73 -22.95
N TRP A 62 -3.79 -8.34 -21.86
CA TRP A 62 -4.65 -8.79 -20.76
C TRP A 62 -5.42 -7.60 -20.17
N ALA A 63 -4.72 -6.50 -19.85
CA ALA A 63 -5.37 -5.30 -19.30
C ALA A 63 -6.41 -4.70 -20.26
N VAL A 64 -6.12 -4.65 -21.57
CA VAL A 64 -7.08 -4.23 -22.61
C VAL A 64 -8.32 -5.11 -22.63
N ASN A 65 -8.15 -6.44 -22.55
CA ASN A 65 -9.26 -7.38 -22.57
C ASN A 65 -10.14 -7.23 -21.31
N ILE A 66 -9.53 -7.14 -20.13
CA ILE A 66 -10.23 -6.98 -18.85
C ILE A 66 -10.93 -5.61 -18.77
N ALA A 67 -10.26 -4.54 -19.18
CA ALA A 67 -10.83 -3.20 -19.19
C ALA A 67 -12.12 -3.13 -20.05
N ARG A 68 -12.09 -3.74 -21.24
CA ARG A 68 -13.27 -3.83 -22.12
C ARG A 68 -14.36 -4.73 -21.55
N HIS A 69 -13.98 -5.91 -21.06
CA HIS A 69 -14.94 -6.91 -20.58
C HIS A 69 -15.77 -6.38 -19.40
N TYR A 70 -15.13 -5.77 -18.40
CA TYR A 70 -15.82 -5.23 -17.23
C TYR A 70 -16.22 -3.75 -17.39
N SER A 71 -15.82 -3.09 -18.48
CA SER A 71 -15.99 -1.64 -18.68
C SER A 71 -15.36 -0.79 -17.58
N ILE A 72 -14.13 -1.13 -17.17
CA ILE A 72 -13.40 -0.51 -16.05
C ILE A 72 -12.02 0.00 -16.49
N PHE A 73 -11.39 0.81 -15.65
CA PHE A 73 -9.97 1.16 -15.81
C PHE A 73 -9.10 0.06 -15.19
N VAL A 74 -7.97 -0.26 -15.82
CA VAL A 74 -7.04 -1.29 -15.34
C VAL A 74 -5.63 -0.74 -15.32
N THR A 75 -4.93 -0.84 -14.19
CA THR A 75 -3.49 -0.63 -14.09
C THR A 75 -2.79 -1.95 -13.80
N VAL A 76 -1.77 -2.28 -14.58
CA VAL A 76 -0.96 -3.50 -14.40
C VAL A 76 0.53 -3.19 -14.43
N GLY A 77 1.28 -3.79 -13.49
CA GLY A 77 2.75 -3.74 -13.46
C GLY A 77 3.38 -4.80 -14.38
N TYR A 78 4.38 -4.40 -15.16
CA TYR A 78 5.01 -5.22 -16.19
C TYR A 78 6.45 -4.75 -16.46
N PRO A 79 7.36 -5.63 -16.94
CA PRO A 79 8.64 -5.21 -17.47
C PRO A 79 8.46 -4.58 -18.84
N GLU A 80 9.00 -3.38 -19.02
CA GLU A 80 8.98 -2.63 -20.27
C GLU A 80 10.33 -2.73 -20.97
N VAL A 81 10.34 -2.81 -22.31
CA VAL A 81 11.53 -2.61 -23.14
C VAL A 81 11.22 -1.40 -24.00
N ALA A 82 12.00 -0.36 -23.84
CA ALA A 82 11.96 0.81 -24.69
C ALA A 82 13.20 0.87 -25.57
N LYS A 83 13.01 1.25 -26.82
CA LYS A 83 14.12 1.77 -27.62
C LYS A 83 14.36 3.22 -27.20
N PRO A 84 15.61 3.69 -27.12
CA PRO A 84 15.88 5.11 -26.90
C PRO A 84 15.11 5.96 -27.90
N ALA A 85 14.41 7.00 -27.42
CA ALA A 85 13.50 7.80 -28.26
C ALA A 85 14.20 8.53 -29.43
N ASP A 86 15.52 8.71 -29.35
CA ASP A 86 16.32 9.48 -30.30
C ASP A 86 17.27 8.63 -31.16
N SER A 87 17.23 7.30 -31.06
CA SER A 87 18.10 6.45 -31.87
C SER A 87 17.46 6.11 -33.21
N ALA A 88 17.69 6.96 -34.21
CA ALA A 88 17.60 6.57 -35.63
C ALA A 88 18.65 5.49 -35.98
N ASP A 89 19.59 5.22 -35.08
CA ASP A 89 20.60 4.18 -35.17
C ASP A 89 20.01 2.80 -34.82
N PRO A 90 19.91 1.86 -35.79
CA PRO A 90 19.41 0.51 -35.54
C PRO A 90 20.29 -0.33 -34.59
N THR A 91 21.48 0.15 -34.20
CA THR A 91 22.38 -0.50 -33.23
C THR A 91 22.15 -0.10 -31.77
N SER A 92 21.26 0.87 -31.52
CA SER A 92 20.93 1.31 -30.17
C SER A 92 20.37 0.15 -29.33
N LYS A 93 21.02 -0.12 -28.21
CA LYS A 93 20.57 -1.17 -27.29
C LYS A 93 19.22 -0.79 -26.69
N SER A 94 18.33 -1.76 -26.63
CA SER A 94 17.06 -1.64 -25.93
C SER A 94 17.31 -1.47 -24.42
N VAL A 95 16.51 -0.64 -23.77
CA VAL A 95 16.59 -0.34 -22.34
C VAL A 95 15.36 -0.92 -21.65
N ASN A 96 15.55 -1.57 -20.51
CA ASN A 96 14.45 -2.14 -19.74
C ASN A 96 14.03 -1.23 -18.59
N TYR A 97 12.75 -1.28 -18.24
CA TYR A 97 12.18 -0.58 -17.09
C TYR A 97 11.21 -1.49 -16.33
N ASN A 98 11.07 -1.23 -15.04
CA ASN A 98 9.95 -1.76 -14.25
C ASN A 98 8.81 -0.74 -14.34
N SER A 99 7.70 -1.11 -14.96
CA SER A 99 6.68 -0.15 -15.40
C SER A 99 5.28 -0.56 -14.98
N THR A 100 4.37 0.40 -15.03
CA THR A 100 2.93 0.17 -15.05
C THR A 100 2.33 0.76 -16.31
N VAL A 101 1.22 0.17 -16.75
CA VAL A 101 0.38 0.71 -17.82
C VAL A 101 -1.05 0.83 -17.31
N THR A 102 -1.72 1.94 -17.63
CA THR A 102 -3.13 2.18 -17.32
C THR A 102 -3.95 2.20 -18.59
N VAL A 103 -4.99 1.39 -18.63
CA VAL A 103 -5.88 1.18 -19.77
C VAL A 103 -7.30 1.61 -19.41
N SER A 104 -7.96 2.34 -20.32
CA SER A 104 -9.35 2.79 -20.18
C SER A 104 -10.36 1.69 -20.51
N PRO A 105 -11.65 1.86 -20.15
CA PRO A 105 -12.72 0.93 -20.53
C PRO A 105 -12.85 0.68 -22.05
N GLN A 106 -12.36 1.58 -22.90
CA GLN A 106 -12.35 1.43 -24.36
C GLN A 106 -11.17 0.57 -24.85
N GLY A 107 -10.29 0.15 -23.94
CA GLY A 107 -9.05 -0.56 -24.26
C GLY A 107 -7.96 0.36 -24.80
N VAL A 108 -7.98 1.64 -24.42
CA VAL A 108 -6.97 2.64 -24.83
C VAL A 108 -5.98 2.83 -23.68
N VAL A 109 -4.68 2.82 -23.98
CA VAL A 109 -3.65 3.17 -23.00
C VAL A 109 -3.72 4.68 -22.73
N ILE A 110 -3.97 5.05 -21.48
CA ILE A 110 -4.12 6.46 -21.04
C ILE A 110 -2.99 6.92 -20.12
N GLY A 111 -2.15 6.00 -19.67
CA GLY A 111 -1.02 6.31 -18.80
C GLY A 111 0.00 5.18 -18.79
N SER A 112 1.26 5.55 -18.58
CA SER A 112 2.33 4.63 -18.26
C SER A 112 3.30 5.32 -17.31
N TYR A 113 3.84 4.55 -16.38
CA TYR A 113 4.79 5.04 -15.40
C TYR A 113 5.91 4.01 -15.21
N ARG A 114 7.16 4.49 -15.24
CA ARG A 114 8.37 3.72 -14.99
C ARG A 114 8.85 3.98 -13.57
N LYS A 115 9.12 2.92 -12.81
CA LYS A 115 9.60 2.95 -11.43
C LYS A 115 10.80 3.88 -11.30
N ARG A 116 10.71 4.83 -10.38
CA ARG A 116 11.73 5.88 -10.24
C ARG A 116 12.85 5.43 -9.31
N PHE A 117 12.53 4.85 -8.17
CA PHE A 117 13.52 4.30 -7.24
C PHE A 117 13.55 2.79 -7.36
N LEU A 118 14.69 2.26 -7.82
CA LEU A 118 14.89 0.83 -8.00
C LEU A 118 15.18 0.14 -6.67
N TYR A 119 14.64 -1.07 -6.50
CA TYR A 119 15.12 -1.99 -5.49
C TYR A 119 16.36 -2.72 -6.01
N TYR A 120 17.21 -3.28 -5.13
CA TYR A 120 18.46 -3.91 -5.58
C TYR A 120 18.25 -5.02 -6.62
N THR A 121 17.08 -5.68 -6.62
CA THR A 121 16.74 -6.66 -7.66
C THR A 121 16.48 -5.99 -9.01
N ASP A 122 15.83 -4.83 -9.02
CA ASP A 122 15.57 -4.07 -10.24
C ASP A 122 16.84 -3.49 -10.84
N GLU A 123 17.79 -3.04 -10.00
CA GLU A 123 19.08 -2.48 -10.44
C GLU A 123 19.90 -3.43 -11.33
N THR A 124 19.64 -4.74 -11.26
CA THR A 124 20.33 -5.74 -12.08
C THR A 124 19.85 -5.82 -13.53
N TRP A 125 18.64 -5.31 -13.82
CA TRP A 125 18.01 -5.50 -15.12
C TRP A 125 17.28 -4.28 -15.68
N ALA A 126 16.90 -3.30 -14.86
CA ALA A 126 16.10 -2.13 -15.21
C ALA A 126 16.88 -0.82 -15.00
N HIS A 127 16.45 0.22 -15.72
CA HIS A 127 16.85 1.60 -15.47
C HIS A 127 15.78 2.35 -14.66
N GLU A 128 16.21 3.38 -13.91
CA GLU A 128 15.29 4.31 -13.26
C GLU A 128 14.45 5.04 -14.31
N GLY A 129 13.14 5.12 -14.06
CA GLY A 129 12.24 5.97 -14.83
C GLY A 129 12.63 7.44 -14.70
N ASP A 130 12.52 8.19 -15.79
CA ASP A 130 12.87 9.61 -15.89
C ASP A 130 11.68 10.55 -15.69
N GLY A 131 10.46 10.01 -15.60
CA GLY A 131 9.23 10.77 -15.36
C GLY A 131 9.03 11.93 -16.33
N LYS A 132 8.12 12.86 -15.99
CA LYS A 132 7.95 14.14 -16.70
C LYS A 132 8.08 15.35 -15.77
N THR A 133 8.36 15.10 -14.50
CA THR A 133 8.42 16.10 -13.43
C THR A 133 9.86 16.24 -12.96
N ALA A 134 10.16 17.32 -12.23
CA ALA A 134 11.52 17.56 -11.71
C ALA A 134 11.99 16.46 -10.74
N SER A 135 11.07 15.80 -10.04
CA SER A 135 11.36 14.69 -9.13
C SER A 135 11.53 13.34 -9.86
N GLY A 136 11.08 13.23 -11.11
CA GLY A 136 11.04 12.01 -11.89
C GLY A 136 9.87 11.08 -11.57
N PHE A 137 9.02 11.41 -10.58
CA PHE A 137 7.79 10.67 -10.30
C PHE A 137 6.65 11.11 -11.22
N PHE A 138 5.70 10.21 -11.49
CA PHE A 138 4.51 10.55 -12.26
C PHE A 138 3.51 11.35 -11.43
N ALA A 139 3.03 12.45 -11.99
CA ALA A 139 1.80 13.10 -11.59
C ALA A 139 1.12 13.71 -12.82
N GLY A 140 -0.20 13.53 -12.94
CA GLY A 140 -0.97 14.15 -14.01
C GLY A 140 -2.35 13.52 -14.23
N PRO A 141 -3.12 14.05 -15.20
CA PRO A 141 -4.47 13.59 -15.47
C PRO A 141 -4.48 12.22 -16.16
N LEU A 142 -5.30 11.30 -15.66
CA LEU A 142 -5.61 10.01 -16.28
C LEU A 142 -7.07 9.96 -16.75
N GLY A 143 -7.46 10.97 -17.53
CA GLY A 143 -8.81 11.09 -18.08
C GLY A 143 -9.88 11.11 -16.98
N PRO A 144 -10.95 10.29 -17.06
CA PRO A 144 -12.01 10.25 -16.05
C PRO A 144 -11.58 9.83 -14.64
N LEU A 145 -10.36 9.32 -14.45
CA LEU A 145 -9.80 9.03 -13.13
C LEU A 145 -9.34 10.31 -12.40
N GLY A 146 -9.19 11.42 -13.11
CA GLY A 146 -8.69 12.69 -12.57
C GLY A 146 -7.17 12.73 -12.47
N ASP A 147 -6.66 13.67 -11.66
CA ASP A 147 -5.23 13.83 -11.41
C ASP A 147 -4.72 12.79 -10.41
N VAL A 148 -3.65 12.07 -10.80
CA VAL A 148 -3.11 10.95 -10.03
C VAL A 148 -1.59 11.05 -9.93
N SER A 149 -1.06 10.72 -8.75
CA SER A 149 0.35 10.36 -8.58
C SER A 149 0.51 8.85 -8.57
N MET A 150 1.39 8.32 -9.43
CA MET A 150 1.66 6.89 -9.53
C MET A 150 3.04 6.57 -8.97
N GLY A 151 3.13 5.49 -8.22
CA GLY A 151 4.38 4.95 -7.69
C GLY A 151 4.43 3.43 -7.78
N ILE A 152 5.63 2.87 -7.69
CA ILE A 152 5.87 1.43 -7.68
C ILE A 152 6.75 1.10 -6.48
N CYS A 153 6.19 0.36 -5.53
CA CYS A 153 6.90 -0.26 -4.40
C CYS A 153 7.95 0.66 -3.73
N MET A 154 9.22 0.48 -4.07
CA MET A 154 10.39 1.20 -3.56
C MET A 154 10.32 2.73 -3.74
N ASP A 155 9.46 3.26 -4.61
CA ASP A 155 9.27 4.71 -4.79
C ASP A 155 8.92 5.45 -3.50
N ILE A 156 8.24 4.81 -2.54
CA ILE A 156 7.91 5.48 -1.27
C ILE A 156 9.09 5.52 -0.28
N ASN A 157 10.17 4.76 -0.52
CA ASN A 157 11.34 4.71 0.35
C ASN A 157 12.33 5.83 0.06
N PRO A 158 13.24 6.12 1.01
CA PRO A 158 14.40 6.96 0.70
C PRO A 158 15.19 6.36 -0.45
N HIS A 159 15.64 7.20 -1.39
CA HIS A 159 16.37 6.75 -2.58
C HIS A 159 17.55 5.86 -2.19
N LYS A 160 17.58 4.64 -2.76
CA LYS A 160 18.59 3.59 -2.51
C LYS A 160 18.75 3.19 -1.03
N PHE A 161 17.81 3.55 -0.17
CA PHE A 161 17.96 3.49 1.30
C PHE A 161 19.15 4.30 1.84
N LEU A 162 19.65 5.26 1.07
CA LEU A 162 20.78 6.13 1.44
C LEU A 162 20.32 7.56 1.75
N ALA A 163 19.26 8.03 1.11
CA ALA A 163 18.67 9.33 1.42
C ALA A 163 18.12 9.35 2.86
N SER A 164 17.96 10.56 3.42
CA SER A 164 17.40 10.72 4.77
C SER A 164 16.01 10.10 4.85
N TRP A 165 15.70 9.43 5.98
CA TRP A 165 14.36 8.96 6.28
C TRP A 165 13.30 10.08 6.14
N SER A 166 13.66 11.29 6.53
CA SER A 166 12.79 12.46 6.50
C SER A 166 12.69 13.15 5.13
N ALA A 167 13.33 12.61 4.08
CA ALA A 167 13.27 13.20 2.74
C ALA A 167 11.89 13.05 2.10
N TYR A 168 11.21 11.94 2.38
CA TYR A 168 9.82 11.65 1.96
C TYR A 168 9.55 12.01 0.48
N GLU A 169 10.46 11.63 -0.42
CA GLU A 169 10.55 12.17 -1.77
C GLU A 169 9.23 12.01 -2.54
N PHE A 170 8.64 10.82 -2.51
CA PHE A 170 7.37 10.55 -3.17
C PHE A 170 6.17 11.26 -2.50
N ALA A 171 6.11 11.28 -1.17
CA ALA A 171 5.03 11.94 -0.45
C ALA A 171 5.04 13.47 -0.68
N ASN A 172 6.22 14.08 -0.69
CA ASN A 172 6.37 15.50 -1.02
C ASN A 172 6.00 15.77 -2.48
N HIS A 173 6.40 14.89 -3.41
CA HIS A 173 5.96 14.97 -4.81
C HIS A 173 4.43 14.96 -4.95
N VAL A 174 3.71 14.11 -4.20
CA VAL A 174 2.24 14.08 -4.18
C VAL A 174 1.67 15.43 -3.71
N ILE A 175 2.24 16.00 -2.64
CA ILE A 175 1.81 17.30 -2.09
C ILE A 175 2.03 18.43 -3.10
N ASP A 176 3.21 18.47 -3.70
CA ASP A 176 3.61 19.52 -4.66
C ASP A 176 2.77 19.44 -5.94
N SER A 177 2.43 18.22 -6.37
CA SER A 177 1.59 17.98 -7.54
C SER A 177 0.11 18.24 -7.27
N GLY A 178 -0.32 18.30 -6.01
CA GLY A 178 -1.71 18.54 -5.63
C GLY A 178 -2.69 17.43 -6.04
N THR A 179 -2.21 16.21 -6.28
CA THR A 179 -3.04 15.11 -6.79
C THR A 179 -3.93 14.55 -5.67
N PRO A 180 -5.26 14.42 -5.87
CA PRO A 180 -6.19 13.85 -4.88
C PRO A 180 -6.13 12.31 -4.78
N LEU A 181 -5.38 11.65 -5.66
CA LEU A 181 -5.30 10.20 -5.74
C LEU A 181 -3.83 9.76 -5.90
N VAL A 182 -3.47 8.74 -5.12
CA VAL A 182 -2.16 8.07 -5.15
C VAL A 182 -2.39 6.59 -5.38
N VAL A 183 -1.72 6.03 -6.38
CA VAL A 183 -1.80 4.60 -6.70
C VAL A 183 -0.42 3.98 -6.73
N LEU A 184 -0.26 2.92 -5.95
CA LEU A 184 0.96 2.15 -5.82
C LEU A 184 0.73 0.69 -6.24
N SER A 185 1.49 0.25 -7.24
CA SER A 185 1.65 -1.17 -7.56
C SER A 185 2.89 -1.70 -6.85
N MET A 186 2.79 -2.81 -6.12
CA MET A 186 3.86 -3.26 -5.23
C MET A 186 4.18 -4.75 -5.31
N ALA A 187 5.45 -5.08 -5.11
CA ALA A 187 5.95 -6.39 -4.73
C ALA A 187 6.76 -6.28 -3.43
N TRP A 188 6.11 -5.79 -2.38
CA TRP A 188 6.72 -5.46 -1.10
C TRP A 188 6.97 -6.71 -0.25
N LEU A 189 8.21 -6.84 0.25
CA LEU A 189 8.63 -7.94 1.11
C LEU A 189 8.21 -7.73 2.56
N THR A 190 7.88 -8.82 3.24
CA THR A 190 7.71 -8.84 4.69
C THR A 190 9.00 -9.28 5.38
N ARG A 191 9.14 -8.91 6.66
CA ARG A 191 10.19 -9.44 7.55
C ARG A 191 9.79 -10.77 8.20
N LEU A 192 8.55 -11.20 8.03
CA LEU A 192 8.06 -12.47 8.55
C LEU A 192 8.73 -13.65 7.85
N THR A 193 9.04 -14.68 8.64
CA THR A 193 9.42 -16.00 8.12
C THR A 193 8.25 -16.66 7.39
N THR A 194 8.53 -17.69 6.58
CA THR A 194 7.49 -18.49 5.91
C THR A 194 6.45 -19.04 6.89
N GLN A 195 6.88 -19.46 8.09
CA GLN A 195 6.02 -19.99 9.14
C GLN A 195 5.09 -18.88 9.68
N GLU A 196 5.66 -17.74 10.09
CA GLU A 196 4.88 -16.61 10.60
C GLU A 196 3.95 -16.01 9.53
N LEU A 197 4.35 -16.04 8.26
CA LEU A 197 3.52 -15.58 7.15
C LEU A 197 2.30 -16.49 6.95
N ALA A 198 2.45 -17.80 7.15
CA ALA A 198 1.36 -18.77 7.08
C ALA A 198 0.40 -18.69 8.28
N GLU A 199 0.83 -18.14 9.41
CA GLU A 199 -0.02 -17.94 10.58
C GLU A 199 -1.04 -16.82 10.34
N LEU A 200 -2.33 -17.11 10.54
CA LEU A 200 -3.42 -16.14 10.37
C LEU A 200 -3.34 -15.42 9.01
N PRO A 201 -3.45 -16.15 7.88
CA PRO A 201 -3.16 -15.61 6.54
C PRO A 201 -4.11 -14.49 6.10
N LEU A 202 -5.30 -14.42 6.71
CA LEU A 202 -6.31 -13.38 6.49
C LEU A 202 -6.09 -12.12 7.36
N ARG A 203 -5.13 -12.15 8.28
CA ARG A 203 -4.72 -10.95 9.03
C ARG A 203 -3.68 -10.17 8.21
N PRO A 204 -3.76 -8.84 8.12
CA PRO A 204 -2.73 -8.06 7.47
C PRO A 204 -1.39 -8.16 8.19
N ASP A 205 -0.31 -7.87 7.47
CA ASP A 205 0.99 -7.54 8.06
C ASP A 205 0.92 -6.10 8.58
N GLU A 206 0.62 -5.98 9.88
CA GLU A 206 0.41 -4.70 10.56
C GLU A 206 1.68 -3.84 10.58
N GLU A 207 2.86 -4.45 10.65
CA GLU A 207 4.13 -3.72 10.63
C GLU A 207 4.39 -3.11 9.25
N THR A 208 4.13 -3.86 8.18
CA THR A 208 4.23 -3.36 6.81
C THR A 208 3.21 -2.24 6.55
N PHE A 209 1.96 -2.41 6.98
CA PHE A 209 0.95 -1.36 6.83
C PHE A 209 1.32 -0.08 7.60
N ALA A 210 1.81 -0.22 8.83
CA ALA A 210 2.29 0.91 9.63
C ALA A 210 3.47 1.62 8.98
N TYR A 211 4.39 0.87 8.38
CA TYR A 211 5.52 1.43 7.63
C TYR A 211 5.03 2.26 6.44
N TRP A 212 4.10 1.75 5.63
CA TRP A 212 3.55 2.51 4.51
C TRP A 212 2.87 3.81 4.97
N MET A 213 2.08 3.77 6.05
CA MET A 213 1.51 4.99 6.63
C MET A 213 2.59 6.00 7.04
N GLN A 214 3.70 5.54 7.62
CA GLN A 214 4.83 6.41 7.99
C GLN A 214 5.51 7.04 6.77
N ARG A 215 5.59 6.35 5.64
CA ARG A 215 6.15 6.93 4.40
C ARG A 215 5.26 8.01 3.80
N PHE A 216 3.98 8.02 4.16
CA PHE A 216 3.02 9.08 3.84
C PHE A 216 2.82 10.10 4.97
N GLN A 217 3.70 10.13 5.97
CA GLN A 217 3.60 11.04 7.11
C GLN A 217 3.44 12.52 6.69
N PRO A 218 4.12 13.06 5.66
CA PRO A 218 3.86 14.43 5.21
C PRO A 218 2.41 14.70 4.79
N LEU A 219 1.73 13.74 4.16
CA LEU A 219 0.32 13.87 3.79
C LEU A 219 -0.56 13.86 5.04
N ILE A 220 -0.26 12.97 5.99
CA ILE A 220 -1.00 12.81 7.26
C ILE A 220 -0.80 14.01 8.17
N GLU A 221 0.37 14.63 8.17
CA GLU A 221 0.61 15.86 8.92
C GLU A 221 0.09 17.10 8.22
N GLY A 222 -0.01 17.01 6.90
CA GLY A 222 -0.68 17.98 6.06
C GLY A 222 -2.12 18.21 6.50
N LYS A 223 -2.54 19.47 6.47
CA LYS A 223 -3.95 19.87 6.67
C LYS A 223 -4.74 19.93 5.36
N LYS A 224 -4.21 19.32 4.30
CA LYS A 224 -4.82 19.22 2.96
C LYS A 224 -5.50 17.86 2.81
N GLY A 225 -6.40 17.74 1.84
CA GLY A 225 -7.17 16.54 1.59
C GLY A 225 -8.61 16.85 1.17
N PRO A 226 -9.37 15.82 0.77
CA PRO A 226 -9.03 14.39 0.87
C PRO A 226 -8.02 13.91 -0.20
N ILE A 227 -7.09 13.04 0.19
CA ILE A 227 -6.16 12.32 -0.69
C ILE A 227 -6.36 10.82 -0.50
N ALA A 228 -6.80 10.11 -1.53
CA ALA A 228 -6.92 8.65 -1.51
C ALA A 228 -5.57 7.99 -1.84
N VAL A 229 -5.19 6.99 -1.06
CA VAL A 229 -3.96 6.19 -1.26
C VAL A 229 -4.36 4.74 -1.44
N VAL A 230 -3.88 4.15 -2.53
CA VAL A 230 -4.11 2.77 -2.93
C VAL A 230 -2.79 2.03 -2.96
N CYS A 231 -2.66 0.98 -2.15
CA CYS A 231 -1.52 0.07 -2.15
C CYS A 231 -1.98 -1.29 -2.66
N ALA A 232 -1.70 -1.63 -3.92
CA ALA A 232 -1.96 -2.94 -4.50
C ALA A 232 -0.66 -3.76 -4.48
N ASN A 233 -0.54 -4.66 -3.51
CA ASN A 233 0.65 -5.46 -3.29
C ASN A 233 0.40 -6.95 -3.59
N ARG A 234 1.41 -7.65 -4.11
CA ARG A 234 1.33 -9.10 -4.24
C ARG A 234 1.49 -9.78 -2.88
N CYS A 235 1.03 -11.02 -2.80
CA CYS A 235 1.29 -11.90 -1.66
C CYS A 235 2.07 -13.15 -2.10
N GLY A 236 2.27 -14.08 -1.17
CA GLY A 236 2.89 -15.37 -1.44
C GLY A 236 4.40 -15.38 -1.23
N ILE A 237 5.01 -16.47 -1.67
CA ILE A 237 6.41 -16.81 -1.40
C ILE A 237 7.07 -17.22 -2.71
N GLU A 238 8.27 -16.73 -2.94
CA GLU A 238 9.07 -17.03 -4.13
C GLU A 238 10.52 -17.29 -3.74
N GLY A 239 10.94 -18.57 -3.77
CA GLY A 239 12.22 -18.97 -3.20
C GLY A 239 12.28 -18.60 -1.71
N ASN A 240 13.22 -17.73 -1.35
CA ASN A 240 13.38 -17.22 0.02
C ASN A 240 12.66 -15.87 0.25
N ALA A 241 12.05 -15.28 -0.77
CA ALA A 241 11.36 -14.00 -0.67
C ALA A 241 9.91 -14.21 -0.22
N CYS A 242 9.52 -13.51 0.84
CA CYS A 242 8.16 -13.50 1.39
C CYS A 242 7.51 -12.13 1.11
N TYR A 243 6.36 -12.12 0.43
CA TYR A 243 5.64 -10.88 0.11
C TYR A 243 4.53 -10.60 1.12
N ALA A 244 4.38 -9.33 1.49
CA ALA A 244 3.55 -8.91 2.62
C ALA A 244 2.04 -8.96 2.37
N GLY A 245 1.58 -9.11 1.12
CA GLY A 245 0.17 -8.92 0.77
C GLY A 245 -0.31 -7.58 1.30
N THR A 246 -1.36 -7.58 2.13
CA THR A 246 -1.78 -6.39 2.88
C THR A 246 -2.22 -5.23 1.98
N SER A 247 -2.70 -5.53 0.76
CA SER A 247 -3.25 -4.52 -0.13
C SER A 247 -4.32 -3.70 0.58
N SER A 248 -4.27 -2.38 0.43
CA SER A 248 -5.03 -1.46 1.26
C SER A 248 -5.48 -0.21 0.52
N VAL A 249 -6.61 0.34 0.96
CA VAL A 249 -7.12 1.63 0.50
C VAL A 249 -7.46 2.48 1.70
N PHE A 250 -6.87 3.66 1.78
CA PHE A 250 -7.15 4.64 2.83
C PHE A 250 -7.17 6.05 2.28
N VAL A 251 -7.87 6.96 2.96
CA VAL A 251 -7.98 8.37 2.60
C VAL A 251 -7.42 9.21 3.74
N VAL A 252 -6.48 10.07 3.40
CA VAL A 252 -5.97 11.10 4.31
C VAL A 252 -6.77 12.37 4.09
N ASP A 253 -7.48 12.84 5.12
CA ASP A 253 -8.27 14.07 5.06
C ASP A 253 -8.01 14.93 6.30
N LYS A 254 -7.31 16.05 6.10
CA LYS A 254 -7.01 17.06 7.14
C LYS A 254 -6.39 16.42 8.40
N GLY A 255 -5.45 15.51 8.17
CA GLY A 255 -4.73 14.75 9.19
C GLY A 255 -5.48 13.60 9.86
N ASN A 256 -6.68 13.27 9.40
CA ASN A 256 -7.34 12.01 9.73
C ASN A 256 -7.03 10.96 8.66
N VAL A 257 -6.89 9.70 9.08
CA VAL A 257 -6.70 8.57 8.15
C VAL A 257 -7.94 7.69 8.21
N ASN A 258 -8.68 7.65 7.12
CA ASN A 258 -9.90 6.86 6.95
C ASN A 258 -9.57 5.61 6.13
N ILE A 259 -9.55 4.44 6.77
CA ILE A 259 -9.20 3.17 6.14
C ILE A 259 -10.47 2.52 5.61
N TYR A 260 -10.53 2.32 4.30
CA TYR A 260 -11.67 1.69 3.64
C TYR A 260 -11.58 0.18 3.71
N ASP A 261 -10.40 -0.38 3.46
CA ASP A 261 -10.17 -1.81 3.62
C ASP A 261 -8.67 -2.16 3.61
N VAL A 262 -8.32 -3.31 4.19
CA VAL A 262 -6.96 -3.88 4.26
C VAL A 262 -7.07 -5.39 4.15
N MET A 263 -6.41 -5.99 3.16
CA MET A 263 -6.42 -7.42 2.91
C MET A 263 -5.50 -8.20 3.85
N GLY A 264 -5.73 -9.51 3.98
CA GLY A 264 -4.80 -10.40 4.69
C GLY A 264 -3.43 -10.47 4.02
N LYS A 265 -2.38 -10.87 4.74
CA LYS A 265 -1.01 -10.99 4.20
C LYS A 265 -0.83 -12.10 3.16
N LEU A 266 -1.65 -13.14 3.19
CA LEU A 266 -1.66 -14.24 2.21
C LEU A 266 -3.03 -14.44 1.53
N GLU A 267 -3.95 -13.49 1.67
CA GLU A 267 -5.27 -13.58 1.03
C GLU A 267 -5.16 -13.31 -0.49
N GLU A 268 -5.54 -14.28 -1.32
CA GLU A 268 -5.64 -14.08 -2.78
C GLU A 268 -7.06 -13.71 -3.17
N LYS A 269 -7.29 -12.44 -3.52
CA LYS A 269 -8.63 -11.90 -3.77
C LYS A 269 -8.55 -10.54 -4.48
N CYS A 270 -9.65 -10.13 -5.11
CA CYS A 270 -9.85 -8.75 -5.54
C CYS A 270 -10.73 -8.01 -4.52
N MET A 271 -10.14 -7.06 -3.80
CA MET A 271 -10.85 -6.20 -2.86
C MET A 271 -11.47 -5.01 -3.60
N VAL A 272 -12.77 -4.78 -3.47
CA VAL A 272 -13.48 -3.64 -4.09
C VAL A 272 -14.04 -2.72 -3.01
N VAL A 273 -13.69 -1.43 -3.08
CA VAL A 273 -14.17 -0.38 -2.16
C VAL A 273 -14.84 0.75 -2.93
N ASP A 274 -15.89 1.36 -2.37
CA ASP A 274 -16.50 2.60 -2.88
C ASP A 274 -16.12 3.75 -1.95
N LEU A 275 -15.35 4.71 -2.45
CA LEU A 275 -14.87 5.85 -1.66
C LEU A 275 -16.01 6.80 -1.19
N MET A 276 -17.24 6.64 -1.71
CA MET A 276 -18.41 7.37 -1.22
C MET A 276 -19.12 6.69 -0.04
N ARG A 277 -18.73 5.46 0.31
CA ARG A 277 -19.23 4.79 1.52
C ARG A 277 -18.40 5.22 2.73
N ALA A 278 -18.94 4.97 3.92
CA ALA A 278 -18.20 5.19 5.15
C ALA A 278 -16.95 4.29 5.20
N PRO A 279 -15.80 4.79 5.70
CA PRO A 279 -14.62 3.96 5.92
C PRO A 279 -14.90 2.88 6.98
N LYS A 280 -14.22 1.74 6.89
CA LYS A 280 -14.31 0.68 7.91
C LYS A 280 -13.67 1.09 9.23
N TYR A 281 -12.57 1.85 9.16
CA TYR A 281 -11.84 2.32 10.33
C TYR A 281 -11.41 3.77 10.13
N ALA A 282 -11.28 4.52 11.22
CA ALA A 282 -10.71 5.86 11.21
C ALA A 282 -9.62 5.95 12.28
N LEU A 283 -8.50 6.56 11.94
CA LEU A 283 -7.43 6.94 12.84
C LEU A 283 -7.45 8.46 12.97
N GLN A 284 -7.70 8.95 14.18
CA GLN A 284 -7.73 10.37 14.49
C GLN A 284 -6.51 10.75 15.32
N ARG A 285 -5.91 11.90 15.00
CA ARG A 285 -4.84 12.49 15.79
C ARG A 285 -5.42 12.88 17.15
N SER A 286 -4.89 12.32 18.24
CA SER A 286 -5.27 12.77 19.58
C SER A 286 -4.73 14.18 19.81
N THR A 287 -5.62 15.16 19.94
CA THR A 287 -5.28 16.41 20.61
C THR A 287 -5.56 16.20 22.08
N CYS A 288 -4.57 15.77 22.86
CA CYS A 288 -4.65 15.94 24.31
C CYS A 288 -4.44 17.44 24.60
N PRO A 289 -5.47 18.20 25.03
CA PRO A 289 -5.28 19.58 25.41
C PRO A 289 -4.63 19.58 26.81
N GLY A 290 -3.41 20.11 26.95
CA GLY A 290 -2.90 20.54 28.26
C GLY A 290 -1.61 19.93 28.81
N VAL A 291 -0.76 19.28 28.01
CA VAL A 291 0.61 18.99 28.48
C VAL A 291 1.56 20.07 27.96
N ALA A 292 1.72 21.14 28.75
CA ALA A 292 2.82 22.07 28.56
C ALA A 292 4.13 21.33 28.88
N TRP A 293 5.02 21.23 27.89
CA TRP A 293 6.39 20.79 28.14
C TRP A 293 7.06 21.80 29.07
N PRO A 294 7.68 21.40 30.19
CA PRO A 294 8.38 22.35 31.04
C PRO A 294 9.54 22.95 30.25
N SER A 295 9.55 24.27 30.14
CA SER A 295 10.61 25.06 29.49
C SER A 295 11.84 25.23 30.41
N ASP A 296 12.11 24.28 31.28
CA ASP A 296 13.21 24.34 32.25
C ASP A 296 14.26 23.26 31.91
N PRO A 297 15.48 23.63 31.48
CA PRO A 297 16.52 22.68 31.10
C PRO A 297 17.07 21.85 32.27
N ASN A 298 16.64 22.08 33.52
CA ASN A 298 17.09 21.33 34.70
C ASN A 298 15.95 20.64 35.48
N ALA A 299 14.73 20.54 34.94
CA ALA A 299 13.67 19.79 35.60
C ALA A 299 13.94 18.27 35.53
N THR A 300 14.17 17.64 36.67
CA THR A 300 14.23 16.17 36.81
C THR A 300 12.92 15.55 36.36
N VAL A 301 13.02 14.68 35.34
CA VAL A 301 11.89 13.88 34.83
C VAL A 301 11.32 13.05 35.98
N PRO A 302 10.00 13.09 36.25
CA PRO A 302 9.42 12.15 37.20
C PRO A 302 9.47 10.75 36.59
N GLU A 303 10.11 9.81 37.31
CA GLU A 303 9.97 8.38 37.06
C GLU A 303 8.50 7.99 37.21
N TYR A 304 7.82 7.80 36.09
CA TYR A 304 6.60 7.01 36.03
C TYR A 304 6.93 5.69 35.36
N GLY A 305 6.89 4.63 36.17
CA GLY A 305 7.16 3.25 35.80
C GLY A 305 6.23 2.75 34.69
N ALA A 306 6.84 2.04 33.75
CA ALA A 306 6.14 1.21 32.79
C ALA A 306 5.59 -0.03 33.53
N ASP A 307 4.29 -0.04 33.81
CA ASP A 307 3.59 -1.27 34.16
C ASP A 307 2.91 -1.86 32.92
N PHE A 308 3.59 -2.83 32.33
CA PHE A 308 3.05 -3.81 31.41
C PHE A 308 2.34 -4.91 32.21
N VAL A 309 1.08 -5.23 31.88
CA VAL A 309 0.54 -6.58 32.07
C VAL A 309 -0.01 -7.06 30.73
N LEU A 310 0.69 -8.05 30.20
CA LEU A 310 0.39 -8.79 28.99
C LEU A 310 -0.85 -9.68 29.20
N SER A 311 -1.90 -9.47 28.41
CA SER A 311 -2.58 -10.62 27.79
C SER A 311 -2.20 -10.65 26.31
N ARG A 312 -1.13 -11.41 26.03
CA ARG A 312 -0.51 -11.74 24.72
C ARG A 312 0.10 -10.57 23.90
N TYR A 313 1.30 -10.19 24.32
CA TYR A 313 2.50 -9.72 23.58
C TYR A 313 2.44 -8.41 22.73
N PRO A 314 3.56 -7.66 22.65
CA PRO A 314 3.66 -6.28 23.16
C PRO A 314 3.31 -5.16 22.16
N PRO A 315 2.98 -3.95 22.65
CA PRO A 315 2.68 -2.76 21.86
C PRO A 315 3.97 -2.04 21.44
N ILE A 316 4.15 -1.82 20.15
CA ILE A 316 5.09 -0.79 19.68
C ILE A 316 4.33 0.54 19.63
N ALA A 317 4.92 1.55 20.28
CA ALA A 317 4.35 2.86 20.54
C ALA A 317 3.85 3.55 19.26
N PHE A 318 2.54 3.47 19.05
CA PHE A 318 1.82 4.49 18.32
C PHE A 318 1.88 5.78 19.15
N TYR A 319 2.19 6.92 18.52
CA TYR A 319 1.59 8.18 18.97
C TYR A 319 0.11 7.88 19.16
N ALA A 320 -0.45 8.11 20.35
CA ALA A 320 -1.78 7.65 20.73
C ALA A 320 -2.83 7.94 19.64
N PHE A 321 -3.20 6.93 18.83
CA PHE A 321 -4.35 6.97 17.93
C PHE A 321 -5.45 6.15 18.59
N ILE A 322 -6.53 6.83 18.97
CA ILE A 322 -7.70 6.18 19.57
C ILE A 322 -8.44 5.46 18.45
N LYS A 323 -8.61 4.14 18.57
CA LYS A 323 -9.48 3.34 17.70
C LYS A 323 -10.93 3.61 18.10
N VAL A 324 -11.63 4.49 17.40
CA VAL A 324 -13.06 4.75 17.65
C VAL A 324 -13.88 3.99 16.59
N PRO A 325 -14.80 3.08 16.98
CA PRO A 325 -15.76 2.51 16.04
C PRO A 325 -16.71 3.59 15.53
N ALA A 326 -16.95 3.64 14.22
CA ALA A 326 -17.89 4.58 13.62
C ALA A 326 -19.35 4.16 13.88
N SER A 327 -19.89 4.46 15.07
CA SER A 327 -21.31 4.72 15.40
C SER A 327 -21.64 4.48 16.88
N ILE A 328 -21.95 5.53 17.66
CA ILE A 328 -22.75 5.44 18.91
C ILE A 328 -23.57 6.74 19.11
N PRO A 329 -24.89 6.70 19.40
CA PRO A 329 -25.66 7.86 19.85
C PRO A 329 -25.47 8.15 21.36
N SER A 330 -25.60 9.42 21.71
CA SER A 330 -25.41 10.03 23.04
C SER A 330 -26.06 9.32 24.24
N ALA A 331 -25.32 9.14 25.35
CA ALA A 331 -25.47 9.90 26.62
C ALA A 331 -25.01 9.13 27.88
N VAL A 332 -24.54 9.91 28.87
CA VAL A 332 -24.48 9.72 30.34
C VAL A 332 -23.19 9.14 31.00
N HIS A 333 -22.61 9.95 31.91
CA HIS A 333 -21.61 9.66 32.96
C HIS A 333 -22.31 9.47 34.35
N PRO A 334 -21.64 9.19 35.48
CA PRO A 334 -20.59 8.20 35.79
C PRO A 334 -20.86 7.47 37.15
N VAL A 335 -20.30 6.28 37.44
CA VAL A 335 -20.03 5.85 38.84
C VAL A 335 -18.84 4.87 38.89
N ALA A 336 -17.94 5.12 39.84
CA ALA A 336 -16.78 4.29 40.19
C ALA A 336 -17.15 3.06 41.04
N HIS A 337 -16.37 1.98 40.99
CA HIS A 337 -16.04 1.17 42.18
C HIS A 337 -14.82 0.27 41.94
N ILE A 338 -13.92 0.30 42.93
CA ILE A 338 -12.71 -0.52 43.08
C ILE A 338 -13.08 -1.84 43.76
N ALA A 339 -12.55 -2.96 43.27
CA ALA A 339 -12.35 -4.17 44.08
C ALA A 339 -11.21 -5.05 43.49
N LYS A 340 -10.17 -5.32 44.29
CA LYS A 340 -9.22 -6.44 44.12
C LYS A 340 -9.86 -7.74 44.64
N PRO A 341 -9.45 -8.94 44.19
CA PRO A 341 -8.46 -9.70 44.98
C PRO A 341 -7.55 -10.74 44.23
N SER A 342 -6.29 -10.77 44.67
CA SER A 342 -5.37 -11.91 45.00
C SER A 342 -5.48 -13.34 44.41
N ARG A 343 -4.30 -13.89 43.97
CA ARG A 343 -3.61 -15.18 44.30
C ARG A 343 -2.85 -15.72 43.07
N VAL A 344 -1.51 -15.63 42.98
CA VAL A 344 -0.43 -16.57 43.41
C VAL A 344 -0.58 -18.02 42.94
N ARG A 345 0.39 -18.47 42.10
CA ARG A 345 1.21 -19.73 42.10
C ARG A 345 1.90 -19.85 40.72
N GLU A 346 3.20 -19.60 40.59
CA GLU A 346 4.34 -20.56 40.69
C GLU A 346 4.20 -21.82 39.81
N ILE A 347 5.15 -22.02 38.87
CA ILE A 347 6.09 -23.17 38.84
C ILE A 347 7.12 -22.96 37.70
N GLU A 348 8.36 -23.32 38.02
CA GLU A 348 9.63 -23.08 37.34
C GLU A 348 9.97 -24.00 36.15
N ALA A 349 10.94 -23.51 35.39
CA ALA A 349 11.96 -24.13 34.55
C ALA A 349 12.09 -25.67 34.48
N LEU A 350 12.39 -26.15 33.26
CA LEU A 350 13.18 -27.36 33.01
C LEU A 350 13.83 -27.29 31.60
N VAL A 351 15.15 -27.04 31.57
CA VAL A 351 16.09 -27.51 30.54
C VAL A 351 17.38 -27.87 31.27
N CYS A 352 17.77 -29.15 31.24
CA CYS A 352 19.14 -29.61 30.93
C CYS A 352 19.25 -31.15 30.96
N ASP A 353 19.92 -31.66 29.92
CA ASP A 353 20.69 -32.90 29.80
C ASP A 353 20.07 -34.28 30.10
N SER A 354 19.78 -35.05 29.04
CA SER A 354 20.49 -36.29 28.67
C SER A 354 20.16 -36.74 27.25
#